data_AF-A0A1W2A1J3-F1
#
_entry.id   AF-A0A1W2A1J3-F1
#
_cell.length_a   1.000
_cell.length_b   1.000
_cell.length_c   1.000
_cell.angle_alpha   90.00
_cell.angle_beta   90.00
_cell.angle_gamma   90.00
#
_symmetry.space_group_name_H-M   'P 1'
#
loop_
_entity.id
_entity.type
_entity.pdbx_description
1 polymer ?
#
loop_
_entity_poly.entity_id
_entity_poly.type
_entity_poly.pdbx_seq_one_letter_code
_entity_poly.pdbx_strand_id
1 'polypeptide(L)'
;MGHLDKLFPAAGSAENAWQDLICRLDGVFSAHVIFSADGQADEIHVLASNAKNPKALTRDIQSAIISAFGIEIDYRIISIAQIDSQMASAMNIRLKYTGIEMKARGGRITVSVILERGDQAYVGEATCSSQSFSRHRAIAAATIQAIGQFVPKNHLIELIDTSLVTFSGQSVALVSLSCDNSAKLLGSAFIGDSPDNAFVFAVLNALNRRIGGAM
;
A
#
# COMPACT_ATOMS: atom_id res chain seq x y z
N MET A 1 -29.09 22.87 -27.29
CA MET A 1 -27.70 22.45 -27.07
C MET A 1 -27.33 22.77 -25.61
N GLY A 2 -27.64 22.01 -24.56
CA GLY A 2 -27.72 20.55 -24.38
C GLY A 2 -26.31 19.99 -24.14
N HIS A 3 -25.57 20.41 -23.10
CA HIS A 3 -25.62 19.96 -21.69
C HIS A 3 -25.33 18.46 -21.48
N LEU A 4 -24.14 17.99 -21.91
CA LEU A 4 -23.59 16.65 -21.60
C LEU A 4 -22.05 16.64 -21.39
N ASP A 5 -21.44 17.73 -20.91
CA ASP A 5 -19.99 17.76 -20.59
C ASP A 5 -19.70 17.57 -19.08
N LYS A 6 -20.36 16.62 -18.44
CA LYS A 6 -20.05 16.25 -17.05
C LYS A 6 -20.20 14.74 -16.84
N LEU A 7 -19.07 14.03 -16.77
CA LEU A 7 -18.78 12.79 -16.03
C LEU A 7 -17.75 11.92 -16.76
N PHE A 8 -16.56 12.46 -17.04
CA PHE A 8 -15.38 11.62 -17.21
C PHE A 8 -14.32 12.10 -16.23
N PRO A 9 -14.02 11.33 -15.17
CA PRO A 9 -12.84 11.58 -14.37
C PRO A 9 -11.60 11.51 -15.29
N ALA A 10 -10.53 12.24 -14.97
CA ALA A 10 -9.24 12.04 -15.63
C ALA A 10 -8.92 10.53 -15.67
N ALA A 11 -8.39 10.00 -16.78
CA ALA A 11 -8.28 8.55 -17.04
C ALA A 11 -7.82 7.70 -15.83
N GLY A 12 -6.84 8.20 -15.06
CA GLY A 12 -6.35 7.55 -13.83
C GLY A 12 -7.36 7.42 -12.68
N SER A 13 -8.45 8.18 -12.64
CA SER A 13 -9.51 8.04 -11.63
C SER A 13 -10.55 6.98 -11.99
N ALA A 14 -10.76 6.69 -13.28
CA ALA A 14 -11.67 5.62 -13.70
C ALA A 14 -11.00 4.25 -13.57
N GLU A 15 -9.72 4.16 -13.97
CA GLU A 15 -8.83 3.01 -13.76
C GLU A 15 -8.84 2.55 -12.29
N ASN A 16 -8.49 3.47 -11.38
CA ASN A 16 -8.46 3.17 -9.95
C ASN A 16 -9.82 2.71 -9.41
N ALA A 17 -10.93 3.32 -9.84
CA ALA A 17 -12.26 2.94 -9.39
C ALA A 17 -12.64 1.50 -9.82
N TRP A 18 -12.28 1.10 -11.04
CA TRP A 18 -12.50 -0.27 -11.52
C TRP A 18 -11.62 -1.27 -10.79
N GLN A 19 -10.34 -0.96 -10.63
CA GLN A 19 -9.40 -1.79 -9.89
C GLN A 19 -9.88 -2.01 -8.44
N ASP A 20 -10.30 -0.95 -7.75
CA ASP A 20 -10.82 -1.01 -6.39
C ASP A 20 -12.09 -1.87 -6.29
N LEU A 21 -12.98 -1.79 -7.28
CA LEU A 21 -14.19 -2.60 -7.32
C LEU A 21 -13.86 -4.08 -7.54
N ILE A 22 -13.02 -4.40 -8.53
CA ILE A 22 -12.65 -5.78 -8.86
C ILE A 22 -11.91 -6.43 -7.69
N CYS A 23 -11.03 -5.68 -7.00
CA CYS A 23 -10.32 -6.18 -5.83
C CYS A 23 -11.23 -6.51 -4.63
N ARG A 24 -12.50 -6.06 -4.62
CA ARG A 24 -13.48 -6.44 -3.59
C ARG A 24 -14.17 -7.77 -3.87
N LEU A 25 -14.01 -8.33 -5.07
CA LEU A 25 -14.59 -9.61 -5.42
C LEU A 25 -13.86 -10.74 -4.69
N ASP A 26 -14.64 -11.73 -4.25
CA ASP A 26 -14.10 -12.86 -3.50
C ASP A 26 -13.05 -13.63 -4.33
N GLY A 27 -11.91 -13.90 -3.69
CA GLY A 27 -10.78 -14.58 -4.32
C GLY A 27 -9.93 -13.75 -5.27
N VAL A 28 -10.14 -12.43 -5.40
CA VAL A 28 -9.25 -11.54 -6.16
C VAL A 28 -8.13 -10.99 -5.26
N PHE A 29 -6.89 -11.03 -5.73
CA PHE A 29 -5.73 -10.48 -5.03
C PHE A 29 -5.31 -9.11 -5.57
N SER A 30 -5.36 -8.93 -6.89
CA SER A 30 -5.10 -7.66 -7.55
C SER A 30 -5.80 -7.60 -8.91
N ALA A 31 -6.04 -6.37 -9.36
CA ALA A 31 -6.57 -6.09 -10.69
C ALA A 31 -5.84 -4.87 -11.26
N HIS A 32 -5.54 -4.92 -12.55
CA HIS A 32 -5.00 -3.80 -13.31
C HIS A 32 -5.86 -3.58 -14.54
N VAL A 33 -6.28 -2.34 -14.78
CA VAL A 33 -7.18 -2.00 -15.89
C VAL A 33 -6.50 -0.97 -16.78
N ILE A 34 -6.50 -1.21 -18.08
CA ILE A 34 -5.91 -0.32 -19.08
C ILE A 34 -7.04 0.25 -19.91
N PHE A 35 -7.14 1.58 -19.95
CA PHE A 35 -8.07 2.27 -20.82
C PHE A 35 -7.35 2.84 -22.05
N SER A 36 -8.04 2.82 -23.19
CA SER A 36 -7.64 3.57 -24.38
C SER A 36 -7.78 5.07 -24.17
N ALA A 37 -7.15 5.85 -25.06
CA ALA A 37 -7.30 7.31 -25.08
C ALA A 37 -8.77 7.76 -25.26
N ASP A 38 -9.63 6.90 -25.81
CA ASP A 38 -11.06 7.15 -26.03
C ASP A 38 -11.92 6.77 -24.81
N GLY A 39 -11.29 6.31 -23.71
CA GLY A 39 -11.97 5.98 -22.45
C GLY A 39 -12.66 4.62 -22.45
N GLN A 40 -12.33 3.72 -23.39
CA GLN A 40 -12.78 2.33 -23.38
C GLN A 40 -11.78 1.44 -22.66
N ALA A 41 -12.25 0.44 -21.91
CA ALA A 41 -11.36 -0.54 -21.28
C ALA A 41 -10.82 -1.51 -22.35
N ASP A 42 -9.51 -1.48 -22.57
CA ASP A 42 -8.83 -2.34 -23.56
C ASP A 42 -8.41 -3.66 -22.94
N GLU A 43 -7.94 -3.63 -21.68
CA GLU A 43 -7.42 -4.80 -20.98
C GLU A 43 -7.76 -4.76 -19.49
N ILE A 44 -8.08 -5.94 -18.93
CA ILE A 44 -8.30 -6.17 -17.51
C ILE A 44 -7.48 -7.40 -17.11
N HIS A 45 -6.44 -7.20 -16.31
CA HIS A 45 -5.59 -8.28 -15.79
C HIS A 45 -5.92 -8.51 -14.33
N VAL A 46 -6.28 -9.74 -13.98
CA VAL A 46 -6.68 -10.11 -12.61
C VAL A 46 -5.81 -11.25 -12.10
N LEU A 47 -5.22 -11.05 -10.93
CA LEU A 47 -4.59 -12.12 -10.18
C LEU A 47 -5.57 -12.62 -9.13
N ALA A 48 -5.88 -13.91 -9.15
CA ALA A 48 -6.90 -14.51 -8.30
C ALA A 48 -6.47 -15.84 -7.69
N SER A 49 -7.18 -16.26 -6.65
CA SER A 49 -7.04 -17.58 -6.06
C SER A 49 -7.51 -18.66 -7.04
N ASN A 50 -6.99 -19.87 -6.88
CA ASN A 50 -7.49 -21.07 -7.55
C ASN A 50 -8.78 -21.64 -6.93
N ALA A 51 -9.35 -20.99 -5.91
CA ALA A 51 -10.56 -21.47 -5.23
C ALA A 51 -11.83 -21.34 -6.08
N LYS A 52 -11.88 -20.32 -6.95
CA LYS A 52 -13.03 -20.06 -7.84
C LYS A 52 -12.67 -20.37 -9.28
N ASN A 53 -13.62 -20.87 -10.06
CA ASN A 53 -13.41 -21.11 -11.49
C ASN A 53 -13.26 -19.78 -12.26
N PRO A 54 -12.26 -19.62 -13.16
CA PRO A 54 -12.06 -18.39 -13.93
C PRO A 54 -13.32 -17.90 -14.66
N LYS A 55 -14.11 -18.79 -15.27
CA LYS A 55 -15.34 -18.39 -15.98
C LYS A 55 -16.40 -17.80 -15.05
N ALA A 56 -16.47 -18.27 -13.81
CA ALA A 56 -17.36 -17.70 -12.81
C ALA A 56 -16.86 -16.31 -12.40
N LEU A 57 -15.56 -16.18 -12.12
CA LEU A 57 -14.95 -14.90 -11.76
C LEU A 57 -15.06 -13.86 -12.89
N THR A 58 -14.87 -14.26 -14.15
CA THR A 58 -15.13 -13.40 -15.33
C THR A 58 -16.55 -12.84 -15.30
N ARG A 59 -17.56 -13.69 -15.01
CA ARG A 59 -18.95 -13.24 -14.93
C ARG A 59 -19.20 -12.30 -13.76
N ASP A 60 -18.56 -12.53 -12.62
CA ASP A 60 -18.69 -11.63 -11.47
C ASP A 60 -18.09 -10.27 -11.78
N ILE A 61 -16.93 -10.22 -12.46
CA ILE A 61 -16.29 -8.98 -12.90
C ILE A 61 -17.23 -8.22 -13.85
N GLN A 62 -17.77 -8.89 -14.87
CA GLN A 62 -18.73 -8.29 -15.80
C GLN A 62 -19.96 -7.76 -15.06
N SER A 63 -20.52 -8.56 -14.13
CA SER A 63 -21.71 -8.21 -13.36
C SER A 63 -21.47 -7.04 -12.40
N ALA A 64 -20.28 -6.98 -11.79
CA ALA A 64 -19.89 -5.88 -10.91
C ALA A 64 -19.74 -4.57 -11.70
N ILE A 65 -19.06 -4.62 -12.85
CA ILE A 65 -18.82 -3.43 -13.68
C ILE A 65 -20.12 -2.89 -14.28
N ILE A 66 -20.97 -3.76 -14.84
CA ILE A 66 -22.26 -3.30 -15.37
C ILE A 66 -23.16 -2.75 -14.25
N SER A 67 -23.15 -3.35 -13.06
CA SER A 67 -23.98 -2.89 -11.94
C SER A 67 -23.49 -1.58 -11.32
N ALA A 68 -22.17 -1.36 -11.25
CA ALA A 68 -21.59 -0.19 -10.61
C ALA A 68 -21.47 1.01 -11.57
N PHE A 69 -21.19 0.74 -12.85
CA PHE A 69 -20.85 1.77 -13.82
C PHE A 69 -21.78 1.80 -15.04
N GLY A 70 -22.67 0.81 -15.21
CA GLY A 70 -23.56 0.74 -16.37
C GLY A 70 -22.85 0.39 -17.68
N ILE A 71 -21.63 -0.15 -17.60
CA ILE A 71 -20.77 -0.43 -18.76
C ILE A 71 -20.76 -1.94 -19.01
N GLU A 72 -21.07 -2.34 -20.24
CA GLU A 72 -20.87 -3.70 -20.71
C GLU A 72 -19.44 -3.87 -21.21
N ILE A 73 -18.79 -4.96 -20.79
CA ILE A 73 -17.42 -5.31 -21.21
C ILE A 73 -17.38 -6.71 -21.82
N ASP A 74 -16.59 -6.89 -22.87
CA ASP A 74 -16.33 -8.20 -23.47
C ASP A 74 -15.50 -9.05 -22.48
N TYR A 75 -15.76 -10.35 -22.39
CA TYR A 75 -14.93 -11.25 -21.58
C TYR A 75 -13.52 -11.40 -22.15
N ARG A 76 -13.30 -11.11 -23.43
CA ARG A 76 -12.01 -11.26 -24.11
C ARG A 76 -10.93 -10.31 -23.61
N ILE A 77 -11.32 -9.16 -23.06
CA ILE A 77 -10.37 -8.22 -22.46
C ILE A 77 -9.97 -8.63 -21.04
N ILE A 78 -10.64 -9.65 -20.45
CA ILE A 78 -10.38 -10.13 -19.10
C ILE A 78 -9.40 -11.31 -19.13
N SER A 79 -8.21 -11.10 -18.59
CA SER A 79 -7.22 -12.14 -18.33
C SER A 79 -7.18 -12.46 -16.84
N ILE A 80 -7.31 -13.74 -16.49
CA ILE A 80 -7.24 -14.20 -15.10
C ILE A 80 -6.05 -15.14 -14.95
N ALA A 81 -5.07 -14.72 -14.15
CA ALA A 81 -4.00 -15.58 -13.65
C ALA A 81 -4.40 -16.14 -12.29
N GLN A 82 -4.36 -17.47 -12.14
CA GLN A 82 -4.66 -18.13 -10.87
C GLN A 82 -3.40 -18.58 -10.16
N ILE A 83 -3.32 -18.28 -8.87
CA ILE A 83 -2.24 -18.72 -7.99
C ILE A 83 -2.84 -19.35 -6.74
N ASP A 84 -2.07 -20.23 -6.10
CA ASP A 84 -2.47 -20.81 -4.82
C ASP A 84 -2.62 -19.70 -3.77
N SER A 85 -3.65 -19.78 -2.93
CA SER A 85 -3.89 -18.78 -1.87
C SER A 85 -2.71 -18.62 -0.90
N GLN A 86 -1.90 -19.65 -0.67
CA GLN A 86 -0.67 -19.57 0.11
C GLN A 86 0.43 -18.83 -0.64
N MET A 87 0.56 -19.06 -1.95
CA MET A 87 1.45 -18.27 -2.82
C MET A 87 0.98 -16.81 -2.91
N ALA A 88 -0.33 -16.59 -2.92
CA ALA A 88 -0.89 -15.25 -2.88
C ALA A 88 -0.69 -14.57 -1.54
N SER A 89 -0.77 -15.27 -0.40
CA SER A 89 -0.36 -14.73 0.90
C SER A 89 1.13 -14.41 0.92
N ALA A 90 1.96 -15.23 0.25
CA ALA A 90 3.37 -14.96 -0.02
C ALA A 90 3.61 -13.77 -0.98
N MET A 91 2.63 -13.41 -1.82
CA MET A 91 2.63 -12.22 -2.71
C MET A 91 1.84 -11.03 -2.16
N ASN A 92 0.99 -11.22 -1.14
CA ASN A 92 0.25 -10.19 -0.44
C ASN A 92 1.18 -9.68 0.67
N ILE A 93 2.12 -8.88 0.22
CA ILE A 93 3.30 -8.39 0.93
C ILE A 93 2.92 -7.25 1.90
N ARG A 94 1.78 -7.35 2.59
CA ARG A 94 1.36 -6.30 3.53
C ARG A 94 1.73 -6.71 4.94
N LEU A 95 2.83 -6.13 5.42
CA LEU A 95 3.20 -6.18 6.83
C LEU A 95 2.13 -5.46 7.66
N LYS A 96 1.60 -6.16 8.66
CA LYS A 96 0.66 -5.59 9.63
C LYS A 96 1.45 -4.95 10.76
N TYR A 97 1.11 -3.71 11.11
CA TYR A 97 1.65 -3.10 12.33
C TYR A 97 0.93 -3.65 13.56
N THR A 98 1.68 -4.18 14.52
CA THR A 98 1.13 -4.78 15.74
C THR A 98 1.48 -4.00 17.00
N GLY A 99 2.62 -3.30 17.02
CA GLY A 99 2.95 -2.46 18.17
C GLY A 99 4.26 -1.71 18.08
N ILE A 100 4.39 -0.74 19.00
CA ILE A 100 5.64 -0.03 19.27
C ILE A 100 5.92 -0.07 20.77
N GLU A 101 7.16 -0.39 21.13
CA GLU A 101 7.66 -0.35 22.51
C GLU A 101 8.75 0.71 22.64
N MET A 102 8.78 1.43 23.76
CA MET A 102 9.84 2.37 24.09
C MET A 102 10.42 2.07 25.46
N LYS A 103 11.75 1.94 25.53
CA LYS A 103 12.50 1.69 26.77
C LYS A 103 13.50 2.81 26.99
N ALA A 104 13.31 3.58 28.06
CA ALA A 104 14.23 4.65 28.43
C ALA A 104 15.28 4.15 29.43
N ARG A 105 16.57 4.28 29.10
CA ARG A 105 17.68 3.92 29.99
C ARG A 105 18.85 4.88 29.83
N GLY A 106 19.27 5.52 30.93
CA GLY A 106 20.48 6.36 30.94
C GLY A 106 20.46 7.53 29.95
N GLY A 107 19.31 8.20 29.77
CA GLY A 107 19.17 9.32 28.83
C GLY A 107 19.01 8.92 27.35
N ARG A 108 18.97 7.62 27.06
CA ARG A 108 18.67 7.06 25.74
C ARG A 108 17.28 6.43 25.74
N ILE A 109 16.60 6.50 24.61
CA ILE A 109 15.34 5.81 24.35
C ILE A 109 15.60 4.80 23.25
N THR A 110 15.34 3.52 23.55
CA THR A 110 15.29 2.44 22.59
C THR A 110 13.85 2.30 22.12
N VAL A 111 13.63 2.38 20.81
CA VAL A 111 12.35 2.21 20.15
C VAL A 111 12.36 0.86 19.43
N SER A 112 11.37 0.02 19.70
CA SER A 112 11.16 -1.26 19.01
C SER A 112 9.81 -1.24 18.28
N VAL A 113 9.81 -1.49 16.99
CA VAL A 113 8.60 -1.56 16.15
C VAL A 113 8.40 -3.02 15.74
N ILE A 114 7.17 -3.50 15.92
CA ILE A 114 6.77 -4.89 15.68
C ILE A 114 5.81 -4.91 14.49
N LEU A 115 6.23 -5.61 13.44
CA LEU A 115 5.44 -5.88 12.25
C LEU A 115 5.17 -7.39 12.14
N GLU A 116 4.01 -7.78 11.65
CA GLU A 116 3.62 -9.19 11.52
C GLU A 116 3.18 -9.53 10.10
N ARG A 117 3.42 -10.79 9.74
CA ARG A 117 2.89 -11.41 8.53
C ARG A 117 2.53 -12.86 8.83
N GLY A 118 1.24 -13.18 8.77
CA GLY A 118 0.76 -14.50 9.20
C GLY A 118 1.23 -14.76 10.63
N ASP A 119 1.99 -15.84 10.83
CA ASP A 119 2.53 -16.24 12.13
C ASP A 119 3.95 -15.73 12.41
N GLN A 120 4.54 -14.94 11.50
CA GLN A 120 5.90 -14.43 11.63
C GLN A 120 5.91 -12.97 12.07
N ALA A 121 6.66 -12.68 13.14
CA ALA A 121 6.90 -11.32 13.62
C ALA A 121 8.31 -10.84 13.21
N TYR A 122 8.39 -9.57 12.80
CA TYR A 122 9.61 -8.86 12.45
C TYR A 122 9.75 -7.67 13.40
N VAL A 123 10.87 -7.62 14.11
CA VAL A 123 11.10 -6.59 15.13
C VAL A 123 12.30 -5.75 14.73
N GLY A 124 12.08 -4.47 14.52
CA GLY A 124 13.15 -3.51 14.28
C GLY A 124 13.34 -2.60 15.47
N GLU A 125 14.57 -2.20 15.72
CA GLU A 125 15.02 -1.45 16.87
C GLU A 125 15.92 -0.28 16.44
N ALA A 126 15.70 0.89 17.04
CA ALA A 126 16.58 2.03 16.90
C ALA A 126 16.69 2.79 18.22
N THR A 127 17.83 3.42 18.45
CA THR A 127 18.07 4.21 19.67
C THR A 127 18.19 5.68 19.35
N CYS A 128 17.59 6.53 20.18
CA CYS A 128 17.74 7.98 20.12
C CYS A 128 18.04 8.60 21.49
N SER A 129 18.42 9.88 21.49
CA SER A 129 18.39 10.70 22.71
C SER A 129 16.94 10.98 23.13
N SER A 130 16.74 11.48 24.34
CA SER A 130 15.41 11.78 24.87
C SER A 130 14.71 13.00 24.23
N GLN A 131 15.36 13.69 23.28
CA GLN A 131 14.78 14.85 22.59
C GLN A 131 13.79 14.42 21.48
N SER A 132 12.67 15.14 21.34
CA SER A 132 11.54 14.74 20.48
C SER A 132 11.88 14.57 19.00
N PHE A 133 12.76 15.41 18.42
CA PHE A 133 13.15 15.29 17.00
C PHE A 133 13.93 13.99 16.72
N SER A 134 14.70 13.52 17.70
CA SER A 134 15.45 12.27 17.60
C SER A 134 14.53 11.05 17.70
N ARG A 135 13.35 11.19 18.33
CA ARG A 135 12.37 10.10 18.48
C ARG A 135 11.70 9.72 17.16
N HIS A 136 11.19 10.68 16.39
CA HIS A 136 10.53 10.39 15.12
C HIS A 136 11.44 9.65 14.13
N ARG A 137 12.72 10.08 14.05
CA ARG A 137 13.74 9.36 13.27
C ARG A 137 14.00 7.96 13.78
N ALA A 138 14.05 7.74 15.10
CA ALA A 138 14.21 6.39 15.64
C ALA A 138 13.01 5.49 15.33
N ILE A 139 11.78 6.01 15.42
CA ILE A 139 10.58 5.25 15.03
C ILE A 139 10.67 4.85 13.55
N ALA A 140 11.00 5.80 12.68
CA ALA A 140 11.14 5.53 11.26
C ALA A 140 12.26 4.51 10.97
N ALA A 141 13.43 4.67 11.61
CA ALA A 141 14.56 3.76 11.46
C ALA A 141 14.25 2.34 11.98
N ALA A 142 13.60 2.21 13.13
CA ALA A 142 13.15 0.92 13.67
C ALA A 142 12.16 0.26 12.71
N THR A 143 11.23 1.03 12.14
CA THR A 143 10.28 0.53 11.14
C THR A 143 11.01 0.03 9.88
N ILE A 144 11.96 0.79 9.34
CA ILE A 144 12.77 0.39 8.17
C ILE A 144 13.58 -0.88 8.49
N GLN A 145 14.14 -1.00 9.68
CA GLN A 145 14.88 -2.20 10.09
C GLN A 145 13.96 -3.43 10.20
N ALA A 146 12.72 -3.27 10.69
CA ALA A 146 11.73 -4.35 10.71
C ALA A 146 11.38 -4.80 9.29
N ILE A 147 11.15 -3.84 8.38
CA ILE A 147 10.86 -4.11 6.97
C ILE A 147 12.06 -4.76 6.27
N GLY A 148 13.29 -4.33 6.55
CA GLY A 148 14.50 -4.87 5.95
C GLY A 148 14.75 -6.35 6.27
N GLN A 149 14.16 -6.88 7.35
CA GLN A 149 14.20 -8.32 7.65
C GLN A 149 13.25 -9.13 6.77
N PHE A 150 12.23 -8.47 6.22
CA PHE A 150 11.24 -9.06 5.33
C PHE A 150 11.66 -8.92 3.85
N VAL A 151 12.27 -7.80 3.47
CA VAL A 151 12.66 -7.50 2.08
C VAL A 151 13.92 -8.29 1.69
N PRO A 152 14.01 -8.84 0.47
CA PRO A 152 15.24 -9.48 -0.02
C PRO A 152 16.46 -8.55 0.11
N LYS A 153 17.63 -9.10 0.43
CA LYS A 153 18.88 -8.35 0.71
C LYS A 153 19.39 -7.44 -0.41
N ASN A 154 18.74 -7.43 -1.57
CA ASN A 154 19.10 -6.64 -2.73
C ASN A 154 18.48 -5.24 -2.74
N HIS A 155 17.55 -4.93 -1.83
CA HIS A 155 17.00 -3.59 -1.69
C HIS A 155 17.59 -2.85 -0.49
N LEU A 156 18.16 -1.67 -0.74
CA LEU A 156 18.67 -0.78 0.32
C LEU A 156 17.68 0.36 0.54
N ILE A 157 17.04 0.35 1.71
CA ILE A 157 16.10 1.40 2.14
C ILE A 157 16.80 2.27 3.18
N GLU A 158 16.87 3.58 2.92
CA GLU A 158 17.47 4.53 3.85
C GLU A 158 16.50 5.66 4.21
N LEU A 159 16.57 6.11 5.45
CA LEU A 159 15.81 7.25 5.94
C LEU A 159 16.50 8.55 5.51
N ILE A 160 15.82 9.37 4.71
CA ILE A 160 16.31 10.71 4.36
C ILE A 160 15.90 11.71 5.44
N ASP A 161 14.60 11.80 5.72
CA ASP A 161 14.10 12.75 6.72
C ASP A 161 12.72 12.38 7.28
N THR A 162 12.41 12.99 8.44
CA THR A 162 11.11 12.92 9.10
C THR A 162 10.68 14.32 9.50
N SER A 163 9.42 14.69 9.21
CA SER A 163 8.87 15.98 9.59
C SER A 163 7.46 15.84 10.14
N LEU A 164 7.09 16.80 10.99
CA LEU A 164 5.72 16.99 11.43
C LEU A 164 5.19 18.27 10.83
N VAL A 165 4.19 18.14 9.97
CA VAL A 165 3.61 19.28 9.24
C VAL A 165 2.14 19.44 9.61
N THR A 166 1.60 20.63 9.41
CA THR A 166 0.17 20.90 9.56
C THR A 166 -0.48 20.94 8.19
N PHE A 167 -1.53 20.16 7.98
CA PHE A 167 -2.32 20.13 6.77
C PHE A 167 -3.81 20.20 7.12
N SER A 168 -4.51 21.21 6.59
CA SER A 168 -5.93 21.44 6.89
C SER A 168 -6.25 21.51 8.40
N GLY A 169 -5.33 22.06 9.20
CA GLY A 169 -5.46 22.16 10.66
C GLY A 169 -5.16 20.87 11.44
N GLN A 170 -4.79 19.78 10.76
CA GLN A 170 -4.41 18.51 11.37
C GLN A 170 -2.90 18.28 11.26
N SER A 171 -2.31 17.66 12.28
CA SER A 171 -0.90 17.29 12.23
C SER A 171 -0.71 16.01 11.41
N VAL A 172 0.30 16.03 10.54
CA VAL A 172 0.64 14.95 9.61
C VAL A 172 2.11 14.59 9.80
N ALA A 173 2.38 13.32 10.05
CA ALA A 173 3.73 12.76 9.97
C ALA A 173 4.11 12.61 8.50
N LEU A 174 5.27 13.13 8.12
CA LEU A 174 5.84 13.05 6.78
C LEU A 174 7.19 12.36 6.85
N VAL A 175 7.42 11.38 5.98
CA VAL A 175 8.67 10.62 5.92
C VAL A 175 9.17 10.56 4.47
N SER A 176 10.46 10.85 4.31
CA SER A 176 11.17 10.75 3.04
C SER A 176 12.20 9.64 3.14
N LEU A 177 12.20 8.72 2.17
CA LEU A 177 13.10 7.57 2.09
C LEU A 177 13.81 7.54 0.73
N SER A 178 14.99 6.93 0.67
CA SER A 178 15.60 6.45 -0.56
C SER A 178 15.48 4.93 -0.64
N CYS A 179 15.25 4.42 -1.85
CA CYS A 179 15.37 3.00 -2.17
C CYS A 179 16.31 2.86 -3.37
N ASP A 180 17.30 1.97 -3.25
CA ASP A 180 18.22 1.57 -4.34
C ASP A 180 18.91 2.76 -5.04
N ASN A 181 19.31 3.77 -4.26
CA ASN A 181 20.05 4.97 -4.70
C ASN A 181 19.43 5.80 -5.84
N SER A 182 18.16 5.59 -6.19
CA SER A 182 17.56 6.20 -7.39
C SER A 182 16.11 6.66 -7.21
N ALA A 183 15.34 6.01 -6.33
CA ALA A 183 13.95 6.38 -6.07
C ALA A 183 13.81 7.08 -4.71
N LYS A 184 13.40 8.35 -4.72
CA LYS A 184 12.89 9.02 -3.51
C LYS A 184 11.45 8.62 -3.30
N LEU A 185 11.14 8.12 -2.11
CA LEU A 185 9.81 7.73 -1.68
C LEU A 185 9.32 8.70 -0.62
N LEU A 186 8.06 9.08 -0.70
CA LEU A 186 7.42 9.96 0.26
C LEU A 186 6.19 9.24 0.80
N GLY A 187 6.07 9.21 2.13
CA GLY A 187 4.90 8.69 2.80
C GLY A 187 4.41 9.66 3.87
N SER A 188 3.12 9.61 4.12
CA SER A 188 2.45 10.48 5.08
C SER A 188 1.37 9.74 5.84
N ALA A 189 1.06 10.21 7.04
CA ALA A 189 -0.08 9.76 7.83
C ALA A 189 -0.55 10.88 8.77
N PHE A 190 -1.86 11.04 8.90
CA PHE A 190 -2.43 11.92 9.93
C PHE A 190 -2.10 11.38 11.32
N ILE A 191 -1.84 12.28 12.27
CA ILE A 191 -1.75 11.91 13.68
C ILE A 191 -3.18 11.64 14.18
N GLY A 192 -3.44 10.38 14.50
CA GLY A 192 -4.61 9.96 15.27
C GLY A 192 -4.30 9.94 16.77
N ASP A 193 -4.65 8.84 17.43
CA ASP A 193 -4.52 8.71 18.89
C ASP A 193 -3.07 8.69 19.40
N SER A 194 -2.12 8.30 18.54
CA SER A 194 -0.69 8.23 18.87
C SER A 194 0.16 8.92 17.79
N PRO A 195 0.90 9.99 18.13
CA PRO A 195 1.87 10.62 17.22
C PRO A 195 2.96 9.64 16.76
N ASP A 196 3.33 8.69 17.63
CA ASP A 196 4.38 7.72 17.35
C ASP A 196 3.97 6.74 16.25
N ASN A 197 2.71 6.30 16.26
CA ASN A 197 2.17 5.39 15.25
C ASN A 197 2.12 6.05 13.86
N ALA A 198 1.89 7.36 13.81
CA ALA A 198 1.82 8.10 12.55
C ALA A 198 3.13 8.00 11.75
N PHE A 199 4.29 8.02 12.42
CA PHE A 199 5.58 7.84 11.74
C PHE A 199 5.79 6.41 11.22
N VAL A 200 5.30 5.39 11.93
CA VAL A 200 5.30 4.01 11.43
C VAL A 200 4.44 3.91 10.17
N PHE A 201 3.22 4.44 10.21
CA PHE A 201 2.31 4.42 9.07
C PHE A 201 2.84 5.24 7.88
N ALA A 202 3.49 6.37 8.12
CA ALA A 202 4.12 7.15 7.06
C ALA A 202 5.24 6.34 6.35
N VAL A 203 6.09 5.61 7.10
CA VAL A 203 7.10 4.70 6.50
C VAL A 203 6.43 3.61 5.67
N LEU A 204 5.43 2.92 6.25
CA LEU A 204 4.70 1.86 5.55
C LEU A 204 4.03 2.40 4.29
N ASN A 205 3.39 3.58 4.33
CA ASN A 205 2.77 4.21 3.16
C ASN A 205 3.78 4.58 2.07
N ALA A 206 5.01 4.99 2.43
CA ALA A 206 6.07 5.26 1.47
C ALA A 206 6.52 4.00 0.72
N LEU A 207 6.59 2.87 1.44
CA LEU A 207 7.15 1.61 0.93
C LEU A 207 6.11 0.68 0.32
N ASN A 208 4.86 0.71 0.80
CA ASN A 208 3.78 -0.14 0.31
C ASN A 208 3.50 0.06 -1.19
N ARG A 209 3.80 1.25 -1.74
CA ARG A 209 3.70 1.52 -3.19
C ARG A 209 4.78 0.85 -4.04
N ARG A 210 5.84 0.31 -3.43
CA ARG A 210 6.95 -0.35 -4.15
C ARG A 210 7.13 -1.82 -3.77
N ILE A 211 6.89 -2.16 -2.51
CA ILE A 211 7.02 -3.54 -2.02
C ILE A 211 5.70 -4.32 -2.23
N GLY A 212 4.56 -3.63 -2.34
CA GLY A 212 3.23 -4.23 -2.54
C GLY A 212 2.73 -4.33 -3.99
N GLY A 213 3.53 -3.94 -4.99
CA GLY A 213 3.18 -3.99 -6.41
C GLY A 213 3.03 -2.61 -7.06
N ALA A 214 3.41 -2.55 -8.34
CA ALA A 214 2.91 -1.52 -9.25
C ALA A 214 1.39 -1.42 -9.07
N MET A 215 0.91 -0.20 -8.81
CA MET A 215 -0.52 0.11 -8.73
C MET A 215 -1.16 0.05 -10.10
#